data_AF-A0A937SWS4-F1
#
_entry.id   AF-A0A937SWS4-F1
#
_cell.length_a   1.000
_cell.length_b   1.000
_cell.length_c   1.000
_cell.angle_alpha   90.00
_cell.angle_beta   90.00
_cell.angle_gamma   90.00
#
_symmetry.space_group_name_H-M   'P 1'
#
loop_
_entity.id
_entity.type
_entity.pdbx_description
1 polymer ?
#
loop_
_entity_poly.entity_id
_entity_poly.type
_entity_poly.pdbx_seq_one_letter_code
_entity_poly.pdbx_strand_id
1 'polypeptide(L)'
;MAKADKSKAKTRSARGTGRLYKRSKDGQEYRFDSKTPGVFWIQYTIEGKRQRHALTGTDGKPITDLRKAEAERKRLTAPLRAGNREAQLQSLTAAYAQAKTETEQAIEEAAPVLPITEAWETYLQSPDRPDTGDDTLRDYAGHWQRFEKWLSAQDPKPQALRDITPKHAQDYAATLNGGTASPNTFNKHIGFLKLFCRVLQDTAGLKANPFEKIRRKNLKTNSRRELTLAELKEILEAAMGDLQTLLCIGTFTGLRLGDCCTLTWGEVDLDRGLIRRVPNKTAKNGKPVLIGIPAALTAKLSETPKTKRKGYVLPDYAASYTHQNSKGSYTRRGDITNEIQEHFKACGIQTVKEGTGKEAYEAALKAWEEGGKKGAKPTCKRAVVEVGFHSLRHTWVSLHAAAGTPQAVIQNVIGHSNPAMTAHYTHVNEETARRTAGVLTLNEPEPTARTVPPWILEKLQGMTAKNWKQVKAELIGMADMS
;
A
#
# COMPACT_ATOMS: atom_id res chain seq x y z
N MET A 1 41.67 -18.71 68.60
CA MET A 1 40.70 -18.09 69.52
C MET A 1 39.32 -18.66 69.17
N ALA A 2 38.99 -19.85 69.71
CA ALA A 2 38.22 -20.07 70.94
C ALA A 2 36.76 -19.63 70.77
N LYS A 3 35.86 -20.54 70.34
CA LYS A 3 35.09 -21.54 71.12
C LYS A 3 33.84 -20.96 71.82
N ALA A 4 32.67 -21.41 71.35
CA ALA A 4 31.40 -21.53 72.07
C ALA A 4 30.47 -22.39 71.18
N ASP A 5 29.48 -23.15 71.61
CA ASP A 5 29.12 -23.82 72.86
C ASP A 5 27.99 -24.80 72.43
N LYS A 6 27.74 -25.80 73.27
CA LYS A 6 26.95 -27.01 73.12
C LYS A 6 25.62 -26.91 72.34
N SER A 7 25.48 -27.88 71.44
CA SER A 7 24.28 -28.58 70.99
C SER A 7 22.97 -28.25 71.74
N LYS A 8 22.13 -27.40 71.16
CA LYS A 8 20.67 -27.38 71.36
C LYS A 8 19.97 -27.16 70.02
N ALA A 9 19.81 -28.25 69.26
CA ALA A 9 18.86 -28.27 68.15
C ALA A 9 17.42 -28.30 68.72
N LYS A 10 16.92 -27.13 69.16
CA LYS A 10 15.48 -26.91 69.34
C LYS A 10 14.86 -26.84 67.96
N THR A 11 14.27 -27.93 67.49
CA THR A 11 13.32 -27.93 66.38
C THR A 11 12.20 -26.93 66.68
N ARG A 12 12.29 -25.72 66.13
CA ARG A 12 11.17 -24.77 66.04
C ARG A 12 10.15 -25.43 65.11
N SER A 13 9.08 -25.97 65.69
CA SER A 13 8.00 -26.60 64.94
C SER A 13 7.39 -25.60 63.96
N ALA A 14 7.34 -25.95 62.68
CA ALA A 14 6.52 -25.28 61.69
C ALA A 14 5.10 -25.09 62.26
N ARG A 15 4.62 -23.85 62.30
CA ARG A 15 3.27 -23.50 62.77
C ARG A 15 2.25 -24.29 61.93
N GLY A 16 1.42 -25.11 62.57
CA GLY A 16 0.25 -25.75 61.95
C GLY A 16 0.21 -27.28 61.87
N THR A 17 1.23 -28.01 62.34
CA THR A 17 1.23 -29.49 62.22
C THR A 17 0.58 -30.25 63.37
N GLY A 18 0.31 -29.59 64.51
CA GLY A 18 -0.30 -30.19 65.71
C GLY A 18 0.60 -31.24 66.38
N ARG A 19 0.93 -31.07 67.67
CA ARG A 19 1.76 -32.03 68.41
C ARG A 19 0.88 -32.95 69.25
N LEU A 20 1.13 -34.25 69.14
CA LEU A 20 0.44 -35.28 69.92
C LEU A 20 1.15 -35.53 71.25
N TYR A 21 0.36 -35.86 72.26
CA TYR A 21 0.80 -36.26 73.59
C TYR A 21 -0.16 -37.31 74.15
N LYS A 22 0.30 -38.12 75.10
CA LYS A 22 -0.55 -39.06 75.86
C LYS A 22 -0.76 -38.52 77.27
N ARG A 23 -1.97 -38.65 77.80
CA ARG A 23 -2.27 -38.34 79.19
C ARG A 23 -2.76 -39.59 79.91
N SER A 24 -2.06 -39.97 80.97
CA SER A 24 -2.41 -41.12 81.83
C SER A 24 -3.63 -40.83 82.71
N LYS A 25 -4.19 -41.86 83.34
CA LYS A 25 -5.31 -41.72 84.29
C LYS A 25 -4.95 -40.81 85.48
N ASP A 26 -3.69 -40.81 85.90
CA ASP A 26 -3.18 -39.99 87.00
C ASP A 26 -2.90 -38.53 86.59
N GLY A 27 -3.32 -38.14 85.38
CA GLY A 27 -3.21 -36.78 84.87
C GLY A 27 -1.83 -36.40 84.33
N GLN A 28 -0.81 -37.23 84.50
CA GLN A 28 0.54 -37.00 83.98
C GLN A 28 0.59 -37.11 82.45
N GLU A 29 1.36 -36.21 81.83
CA GLU A 29 1.52 -36.09 80.39
C GLU A 29 2.84 -36.70 79.91
N TYR A 30 2.72 -37.53 78.89
CA TYR A 30 3.83 -38.22 78.25
C TYR A 30 3.91 -37.83 76.78
N ARG A 31 5.10 -37.99 76.21
CA ARG A 31 5.26 -37.91 74.75
C ARG A 31 4.41 -39.00 74.08
N PHE A 32 3.95 -38.75 72.85
CA PHE A 32 3.06 -39.66 72.11
C PHE A 32 3.65 -41.06 71.91
N ASP A 33 4.98 -41.16 71.85
CA ASP A 33 5.79 -42.37 71.69
C ASP A 33 6.03 -43.13 73.01
N SER A 34 5.55 -42.62 74.15
CA SER A 34 5.67 -43.31 75.43
C SER A 34 4.90 -44.62 75.45
N LYS A 35 5.49 -45.65 76.11
CA LYS A 35 4.85 -46.95 76.36
C LYS A 35 3.74 -46.87 77.41
N THR A 36 3.63 -45.76 78.15
CA THR A 36 2.58 -45.57 79.16
C THR A 36 1.19 -45.54 78.51
N PRO A 37 0.21 -46.33 78.99
CA PRO A 37 -1.16 -46.28 78.50
C PRO A 37 -1.82 -44.95 78.88
N GLY A 38 -2.54 -44.35 77.94
CA GLY A 38 -3.16 -43.05 78.14
C GLY A 38 -3.98 -42.60 76.93
N VAL A 39 -4.76 -41.54 77.13
CA VAL A 39 -5.57 -40.91 76.09
C VAL A 39 -4.72 -39.96 75.27
N PHE A 40 -4.89 -39.95 73.95
CA PHE A 40 -4.19 -39.00 73.08
C PHE A 40 -4.83 -37.62 73.12
N TRP A 41 -3.98 -36.60 73.18
CA TRP A 41 -4.33 -35.19 73.10
C TRP A 41 -3.55 -34.53 71.97
N ILE A 42 -4.15 -33.52 71.34
CA ILE A 42 -3.49 -32.68 70.34
C ILE A 42 -3.32 -31.26 70.89
N GLN A 43 -2.16 -30.67 70.60
CA GLN A 43 -1.90 -29.26 70.82
C GLN A 43 -1.54 -28.58 69.50
N TYR A 44 -2.24 -27.51 69.16
CA TYR A 44 -1.94 -26.66 68.01
C TYR A 44 -2.21 -25.19 68.35
N THR A 45 -1.73 -24.28 67.51
CA THR A 45 -1.90 -22.83 67.69
C THR A 45 -2.72 -22.28 66.55
N ILE A 46 -3.80 -21.55 66.87
CA ILE A 46 -4.60 -20.76 65.92
C ILE A 46 -4.53 -19.30 66.40
N GLU A 47 -4.22 -18.37 65.50
CA GLU A 47 -4.20 -16.92 65.81
C GLU A 47 -3.41 -16.55 67.08
N GLY A 48 -2.29 -17.24 67.31
CA GLY A 48 -1.43 -17.00 68.47
C GLY A 48 -1.90 -17.63 69.80
N LYS A 49 -3.13 -18.16 69.88
CA LYS A 49 -3.67 -18.85 71.07
C LYS A 49 -3.43 -20.37 70.98
N ARG A 50 -2.91 -20.97 72.07
CA ARG A 50 -2.68 -22.43 72.17
C ARG A 50 -4.00 -23.13 72.46
N GLN A 51 -4.38 -24.05 71.59
CA GLN A 51 -5.54 -24.93 71.75
C GLN A 51 -5.06 -26.33 72.15
N ARG A 52 -5.75 -26.95 73.10
CA ARG A 52 -5.46 -28.29 73.61
C ARG A 52 -6.76 -29.06 73.74
N HIS A 53 -6.88 -30.18 73.03
CA HIS A 53 -8.10 -30.99 73.03
C HIS A 53 -7.76 -32.48 73.11
N ALA A 54 -8.60 -33.24 73.82
CA ALA A 54 -8.53 -34.70 73.81
C ALA A 54 -8.99 -35.20 72.44
N LEU A 55 -8.28 -36.18 71.88
CA LEU A 55 -8.71 -36.82 70.64
C LEU A 55 -9.77 -37.87 70.97
N THR A 56 -10.95 -37.72 70.38
CA THR A 56 -12.08 -38.64 70.53
C THR A 56 -12.39 -39.32 69.20
N GLY A 57 -12.84 -40.57 69.27
CA GLY A 57 -13.33 -41.32 68.11
C GLY A 57 -14.69 -40.80 67.65
N THR A 58 -15.17 -41.33 66.54
CA THR A 58 -16.51 -41.03 66.00
C THR A 58 -17.66 -41.43 66.94
N ASP A 59 -17.37 -42.28 67.92
CA ASP A 59 -18.25 -42.74 68.99
C ASP A 59 -18.15 -41.89 70.28
N GLY A 60 -17.39 -40.78 70.25
CA GLY A 60 -17.17 -39.90 71.41
C GLY A 60 -16.21 -40.46 72.46
N LYS A 61 -15.68 -41.67 72.28
CA LYS A 61 -14.76 -42.28 73.24
C LYS A 61 -13.34 -41.76 73.06
N PRO A 62 -12.55 -41.60 74.14
CA PRO A 62 -11.17 -41.16 74.05
C PRO A 62 -10.31 -42.12 73.21
N ILE A 63 -9.51 -41.59 72.28
CA ILE A 63 -8.61 -42.38 71.43
C ILE A 63 -7.38 -42.78 72.26
N THR A 64 -7.13 -44.08 72.34
CA THR A 64 -5.95 -44.69 73.00
C THR A 64 -5.01 -45.40 72.02
N ASP A 65 -5.38 -45.50 70.74
CA ASP A 65 -4.58 -46.08 69.66
C ASP A 65 -3.86 -45.00 68.85
N LEU A 66 -2.56 -45.20 68.58
CA LEU A 66 -1.73 -44.20 67.91
C LEU A 66 -2.13 -43.98 66.44
N ARG A 67 -2.50 -45.03 65.70
CA ARG A 67 -2.90 -44.91 64.29
C ARG A 67 -4.18 -44.10 64.17
N LYS A 68 -5.17 -44.38 65.03
CA LYS A 68 -6.41 -43.59 65.12
C LYS A 68 -6.14 -42.14 65.53
N ALA A 69 -5.20 -41.90 66.45
CA ALA A 69 -4.83 -40.55 66.89
C ALA A 69 -4.14 -39.74 65.77
N GLU A 70 -3.29 -40.37 64.95
CA GLU A 70 -2.64 -39.72 63.81
C GLU A 70 -3.61 -39.38 62.68
N ALA A 71 -4.58 -40.28 62.39
CA ALA A 71 -5.64 -40.02 61.43
C ALA A 71 -6.49 -38.82 61.84
N GLU A 72 -6.90 -38.77 63.11
CA GLU A 72 -7.71 -37.66 63.64
C GLU A 72 -6.94 -36.35 63.71
N ARG A 73 -5.63 -36.39 64.07
CA ARG A 73 -4.75 -35.23 63.95
C ARG A 73 -4.71 -34.69 62.52
N LYS A 74 -4.57 -35.58 61.53
CA LYS A 74 -4.51 -35.19 60.11
C LYS A 74 -5.82 -34.53 59.68
N ARG A 75 -6.98 -35.05 60.12
CA ARG A 75 -8.30 -34.46 59.90
C ARG A 75 -8.42 -33.06 60.50
N LEU A 76 -8.10 -32.91 61.79
CA LEU A 76 -8.21 -31.64 62.53
C LEU A 76 -7.24 -30.55 62.03
N THR A 77 -6.06 -30.96 61.54
CA THR A 77 -5.04 -30.02 61.03
C THR A 77 -5.13 -29.78 59.51
N ALA A 78 -5.96 -30.53 58.77
CA ALA A 78 -6.10 -30.38 57.32
C ALA A 78 -6.63 -28.99 56.89
N PRO A 79 -7.68 -28.41 57.51
CA PRO A 79 -8.17 -27.08 57.15
C PRO A 79 -7.13 -25.97 57.40
N LEU A 80 -6.35 -26.11 58.49
CA LEU A 80 -5.27 -25.18 58.84
C LEU A 80 -4.10 -25.22 57.85
N ARG A 81 -3.82 -26.39 57.26
CA ARG A 81 -2.82 -26.54 56.19
C ARG A 81 -3.35 -26.02 54.85
N ALA A 82 -4.64 -26.20 54.57
CA ALA A 82 -5.27 -25.72 53.34
C ALA A 82 -5.30 -24.18 53.28
N GLY A 83 -5.71 -23.49 54.36
CA GLY A 83 -5.72 -22.02 54.40
C GLY A 83 -4.33 -21.38 54.27
N ASN A 84 -3.29 -22.04 54.80
CA ASN A 84 -1.91 -21.57 54.65
C ASN A 84 -1.37 -21.82 53.23
N ARG A 85 -1.88 -22.84 52.53
CA ARG A 85 -1.50 -23.16 51.16
C ARG A 85 -2.16 -22.22 50.15
N GLU A 86 -3.40 -21.80 50.39
CA GLU A 86 -4.07 -20.76 49.60
C GLU A 86 -3.32 -19.42 49.68
N ALA A 87 -2.96 -18.98 50.89
CA ALA A 87 -2.15 -17.77 51.09
C ALA A 87 -0.76 -17.86 50.42
N GLN A 88 -0.11 -19.04 50.47
CA GLN A 88 1.14 -19.28 49.74
C GLN A 88 0.97 -19.20 48.23
N LEU A 89 -0.11 -19.78 47.67
CA LEU A 89 -0.39 -19.73 46.25
C LEU A 89 -0.71 -18.31 45.77
N GLN A 90 -1.45 -17.54 46.57
CA GLN A 90 -1.71 -16.11 46.28
C GLN A 90 -0.42 -15.29 46.29
N SER A 91 0.46 -15.50 47.28
CA SER A 91 1.78 -14.85 47.34
C SER A 91 2.66 -15.23 46.15
N LEU A 92 2.69 -16.51 45.76
CA LEU A 92 3.43 -16.96 44.57
C LEU A 92 2.86 -16.38 43.28
N THR A 93 1.54 -16.23 43.18
CA THR A 93 0.88 -15.63 42.01
C THR A 93 1.20 -14.15 41.91
N ALA A 94 1.17 -13.42 43.03
CA ALA A 94 1.58 -12.02 43.08
C ALA A 94 3.06 -11.85 42.73
N ALA A 95 3.94 -12.71 43.27
CA ALA A 95 5.37 -12.70 42.97
C ALA A 95 5.64 -13.04 41.49
N TYR A 96 4.91 -13.99 40.90
CA TYR A 96 5.00 -14.31 39.48
C TYR A 96 4.53 -13.14 38.62
N ALA A 97 3.41 -12.49 38.96
CA ALA A 97 2.93 -11.31 38.26
C ALA A 97 3.96 -10.18 38.30
N GLN A 98 4.56 -9.93 39.47
CA GLN A 98 5.62 -8.94 39.62
C GLN A 98 6.87 -9.28 38.81
N ALA A 99 7.37 -10.51 38.91
CA ALA A 99 8.53 -10.96 38.13
C ALA A 99 8.27 -10.88 36.62
N LYS A 100 7.05 -11.18 36.18
CA LYS A 100 6.63 -11.02 34.78
C LYS A 100 6.68 -9.54 34.36
N THR A 101 6.14 -8.63 35.17
CA THR A 101 6.20 -7.19 34.90
C THR A 101 7.64 -6.65 34.89
N GLU A 102 8.48 -7.08 35.83
CA GLU A 102 9.91 -6.69 35.88
C GLU A 102 10.66 -7.21 34.65
N THR A 103 10.35 -8.43 34.19
CA THR A 103 10.92 -9.00 32.97
C THR A 103 10.45 -8.23 31.73
N GLU A 104 9.16 -7.90 31.64
CA GLU A 104 8.61 -7.08 30.55
C GLU A 104 9.24 -5.68 30.52
N GLN A 105 9.45 -5.05 31.69
CA GLN A 105 10.12 -3.76 31.83
C GLN A 105 11.60 -3.84 31.43
N ALA A 106 12.33 -4.86 31.89
CA ALA A 106 13.73 -5.06 31.54
C ALA A 106 13.91 -5.35 30.03
N ILE A 107 12.97 -6.08 29.42
CA ILE A 107 12.93 -6.28 27.95
C ILE A 107 12.64 -4.95 27.24
N GLU A 108 11.71 -4.14 27.75
CA GLU A 108 11.36 -2.83 27.18
C GLU A 108 12.50 -1.79 27.32
N GLU A 109 13.28 -1.83 28.41
CA GLU A 109 14.51 -1.06 28.61
C GLU A 109 15.67 -1.54 27.73
N ALA A 110 15.81 -2.86 27.55
CA ALA A 110 16.84 -3.47 26.71
C ALA A 110 16.51 -3.45 25.21
N ALA A 111 15.25 -3.16 24.83
CA ALA A 111 14.82 -3.14 23.44
C ALA A 111 15.56 -2.03 22.66
N PRO A 112 16.06 -2.32 21.44
CA PRO A 112 16.74 -1.34 20.62
C PRO A 112 15.79 -0.17 20.35
N VAL A 113 16.15 0.99 20.90
CA VAL A 113 15.40 2.22 20.72
C VAL A 113 15.72 2.72 19.33
N LEU A 114 14.92 2.36 18.32
CA LEU A 114 15.12 2.89 16.97
C LEU A 114 14.90 4.40 16.99
N PRO A 115 15.96 5.22 16.86
CA PRO A 115 15.82 6.66 16.88
C PRO A 115 15.06 7.12 15.64
N ILE A 116 14.28 8.21 15.77
CA ILE A 116 13.55 8.76 14.62
C ILE A 116 14.51 9.11 13.46
N THR A 117 15.70 9.60 13.79
CA THR A 117 16.73 9.98 12.80
C THR A 117 17.25 8.80 11.97
N GLU A 118 17.21 7.58 12.51
CA GLU A 118 17.70 6.36 11.84
C GLU A 118 16.55 5.52 11.23
N ALA A 119 15.30 5.86 11.57
CA ALA A 119 14.14 5.09 11.15
C ALA A 119 14.00 5.01 9.63
N TRP A 120 14.33 6.09 8.89
CA TRP A 120 14.29 6.08 7.43
C TRP A 120 15.29 5.11 6.82
N GLU A 121 16.55 5.13 7.28
CA GLU A 121 17.58 4.22 6.79
C GLU A 121 17.25 2.76 7.12
N THR A 122 16.77 2.52 8.34
CA THR A 122 16.30 1.19 8.77
C THR A 122 15.13 0.69 7.91
N TYR A 123 14.20 1.57 7.54
CA TYR A 123 13.12 1.22 6.61
C TYR A 123 13.64 0.83 5.22
N LEU A 124 14.64 1.54 4.69
CA LEU A 124 15.23 1.22 3.39
C LEU A 124 15.92 -0.14 3.38
N GLN A 125 16.60 -0.48 4.47
CA GLN A 125 17.34 -1.73 4.67
C GLN A 125 16.45 -2.92 5.11
N SER A 126 15.21 -2.66 5.53
CA SER A 126 14.32 -3.71 6.02
C SER A 126 13.95 -4.71 4.91
N PRO A 127 14.09 -6.03 5.15
CA PRO A 127 13.66 -7.06 4.21
C PRO A 127 12.13 -7.12 4.04
N ASP A 128 11.36 -6.62 5.01
CA ASP A 128 9.89 -6.60 4.98
C ASP A 128 9.33 -5.43 4.17
N ARG A 129 10.20 -4.53 3.70
CA ARG A 129 9.80 -3.42 2.83
C ARG A 129 9.37 -3.96 1.46
N PRO A 130 8.17 -3.60 0.96
CA PRO A 130 7.74 -3.99 -0.38
C PRO A 130 8.66 -3.45 -1.48
N ASP A 131 8.78 -4.22 -2.57
CA ASP A 131 9.49 -3.82 -3.79
C ASP A 131 8.85 -2.58 -4.43
N THR A 132 9.45 -1.43 -4.14
CA THR A 132 8.94 -0.12 -4.50
C THR A 132 9.81 0.49 -5.61
N GLY A 133 9.20 1.15 -6.60
CA GLY A 133 9.96 1.84 -7.65
C GLY A 133 10.53 3.19 -7.17
N ASP A 134 11.61 3.66 -7.79
CA ASP A 134 12.37 4.84 -7.36
C ASP A 134 11.52 6.10 -7.18
N ASP A 135 10.59 6.36 -8.11
CA ASP A 135 9.70 7.53 -8.00
C ASP A 135 8.78 7.43 -6.76
N THR A 136 8.36 6.22 -6.39
CA THR A 136 7.53 6.00 -5.19
C THR A 136 8.38 6.07 -3.92
N LEU A 137 9.63 5.59 -3.95
CA LEU A 137 10.57 5.76 -2.83
C LEU A 137 10.88 7.25 -2.59
N ARG A 138 11.01 8.06 -3.64
CA ARG A 138 11.17 9.51 -3.53
C ARG A 138 9.94 10.18 -2.90
N ASP A 139 8.73 9.77 -3.32
CA ASP A 139 7.48 10.22 -2.68
C ASP A 139 7.47 9.86 -1.18
N TYR A 140 7.86 8.63 -0.83
CA TYR A 140 7.97 8.16 0.56
C TYR A 140 8.98 8.96 1.37
N ALA A 141 10.18 9.23 0.83
CA ALA A 141 11.19 10.05 1.47
C ALA A 141 10.66 11.46 1.76
N GLY A 142 9.98 12.08 0.80
CA GLY A 142 9.36 13.39 0.99
C GLY A 142 8.24 13.38 2.04
N HIS A 143 7.45 12.30 2.11
CA HIS A 143 6.45 12.12 3.16
C HIS A 143 7.09 11.96 4.54
N TRP A 144 8.14 11.13 4.64
CA TRP A 144 8.88 10.94 5.88
C TRP A 144 9.49 12.26 6.37
N GLN A 145 10.24 12.97 5.53
CA GLN A 145 10.87 14.25 5.88
C GLN A 145 9.86 15.28 6.38
N ARG A 146 8.67 15.35 5.76
CA ARG A 146 7.61 16.24 6.20
C ARG A 146 7.07 15.85 7.58
N PHE A 147 6.92 14.56 7.84
CA PHE A 147 6.43 14.05 9.11
C PHE A 147 7.48 14.21 10.22
N GLU A 148 8.73 13.85 9.96
CA GLU A 148 9.86 14.04 10.87
C GLU A 148 10.03 15.52 11.27
N LYS A 149 9.95 16.44 10.29
CA LYS A 149 9.96 17.88 10.58
C LYS A 149 8.80 18.29 11.49
N TRP A 150 7.61 17.75 11.29
CA TRP A 150 6.46 18.04 12.16
C TRP A 150 6.63 17.44 13.57
N LEU A 151 7.15 16.22 13.67
CA LEU A 151 7.45 15.56 14.96
C LEU A 151 8.48 16.36 15.77
N SER A 152 9.49 16.92 15.09
CA SER A 152 10.54 17.72 15.74
C SER A 152 10.03 18.99 16.43
N ALA A 153 8.81 19.43 16.09
CA ALA A 153 8.16 20.61 16.65
C ALA A 153 7.14 20.29 17.76
N GLN A 154 6.98 19.01 18.15
CA GLN A 154 6.07 18.60 19.23
C GLN A 154 6.75 18.73 20.61
N ASP A 155 5.93 18.94 21.65
CA ASP A 155 6.35 18.98 23.04
C ASP A 155 5.49 18.03 23.91
N PRO A 156 6.06 16.99 24.54
CA PRO A 156 7.47 16.58 24.48
C PRO A 156 7.84 16.03 23.10
N LYS A 157 9.08 16.29 22.66
CA LYS A 157 9.61 15.81 21.38
C LYS A 157 9.89 14.30 21.44
N PRO A 158 9.19 13.48 20.63
CA PRO A 158 9.50 12.06 20.50
C PRO A 158 10.96 11.86 20.04
N GLN A 159 11.70 10.93 20.65
CA GLN A 159 13.08 10.63 20.28
C GLN A 159 13.17 9.32 19.48
N ALA A 160 12.31 8.37 19.83
CA ALA A 160 12.25 7.04 19.24
C ALA A 160 10.95 6.83 18.47
N LEU A 161 10.96 5.88 17.52
CA LEU A 161 9.75 5.55 16.78
C LEU A 161 8.63 5.01 17.70
N ARG A 162 8.98 4.28 18.76
CA ARG A 162 8.05 3.78 19.79
C ARG A 162 7.32 4.87 20.58
N ASP A 163 7.89 6.08 20.63
CA ASP A 163 7.30 7.23 21.33
C ASP A 163 6.14 7.85 20.52
N ILE A 164 5.92 7.40 19.28
CA ILE A 164 4.84 7.89 18.43
C ILE A 164 3.52 7.29 18.90
N THR A 165 2.68 8.13 19.49
CA THR A 165 1.36 7.74 20.00
C THR A 165 0.26 7.89 18.94
N PRO A 166 -0.91 7.24 19.13
CA PRO A 166 -2.09 7.49 18.31
C PRO A 166 -2.54 8.96 18.31
N LYS A 167 -2.26 9.71 19.39
CA LYS A 167 -2.53 11.15 19.46
C LYS A 167 -1.64 11.93 18.49
N HIS A 168 -0.33 11.64 18.45
CA HIS A 168 0.57 12.25 17.45
C HIS A 168 0.09 11.97 16.01
N ALA A 169 -0.38 10.76 15.73
CA ALA A 169 -0.92 10.42 14.41
C ALA A 169 -2.19 11.21 14.06
N GLN A 170 -3.11 11.41 15.02
CA GLN A 170 -4.31 12.23 14.85
C GLN A 170 -3.99 13.71 14.65
N ASP A 171 -3.09 14.27 15.46
CA ASP A 171 -2.68 15.67 15.39
C ASP A 171 -1.95 15.96 14.07
N TYR A 172 -1.13 15.03 13.60
CA TYR A 172 -0.50 15.14 12.29
C TYR A 172 -1.52 15.09 11.16
N ALA A 173 -2.48 14.16 11.23
CA ALA A 173 -3.57 14.09 10.25
C ALA A 173 -4.41 15.37 10.26
N ALA A 174 -4.67 15.98 11.42
CA ALA A 174 -5.35 17.27 11.53
C ALA A 174 -4.51 18.40 10.89
N THR A 175 -3.19 18.40 11.09
CA THR A 175 -2.28 19.35 10.44
C THR A 175 -2.30 19.21 8.91
N LEU A 176 -2.31 17.98 8.39
CA LEU A 176 -2.47 17.75 6.95
C LEU A 176 -3.83 18.21 6.44
N ASN A 177 -4.89 18.11 7.25
CA ASN A 177 -6.24 18.54 6.90
C ASN A 177 -6.40 20.05 6.88
N GLY A 178 -5.84 20.76 7.86
CA GLY A 178 -5.87 22.23 7.93
C GLY A 178 -4.90 22.89 6.97
N GLY A 179 -3.93 22.15 6.44
CA GLY A 179 -2.98 22.63 5.44
C GLY A 179 -3.49 22.57 3.99
N THR A 180 -2.57 22.80 3.06
CA THR A 180 -2.84 22.81 1.60
C THR A 180 -2.89 21.41 0.96
N ALA A 181 -2.94 20.34 1.75
CA ALA A 181 -2.88 18.98 1.21
C ALA A 181 -4.23 18.56 0.61
N SER A 182 -4.22 18.15 -0.65
CA SER A 182 -5.40 17.56 -1.29
C SER A 182 -5.79 16.23 -0.60
N PRO A 183 -7.06 15.79 -0.71
CA PRO A 183 -7.47 14.46 -0.24
C PRO A 183 -6.57 13.32 -0.75
N ASN A 184 -6.07 13.41 -1.99
CA ASN A 184 -5.15 12.42 -2.55
C ASN A 184 -3.77 12.47 -1.87
N THR A 185 -3.23 13.66 -1.68
CA THR A 185 -1.97 13.88 -0.97
C THR A 185 -2.07 13.36 0.47
N PHE A 186 -3.17 13.67 1.18
CA PHE A 186 -3.44 13.15 2.52
C PHE A 186 -3.43 11.62 2.55
N ASN A 187 -4.19 10.98 1.65
CA ASN A 187 -4.30 9.53 1.59
C ASN A 187 -2.97 8.84 1.27
N LYS A 188 -2.14 9.42 0.40
CA LYS A 188 -0.79 8.93 0.12
C LYS A 188 0.10 9.03 1.35
N HIS A 189 0.06 10.16 2.04
CA HIS A 189 0.85 10.41 3.24
C HIS A 189 0.53 9.45 4.37
N ILE A 190 -0.76 9.32 4.71
CA ILE A 190 -1.24 8.39 5.76
C ILE A 190 -1.01 6.94 5.33
N GLY A 191 -1.24 6.61 4.06
CA GLY A 191 -0.97 5.27 3.54
C GLY A 191 0.50 4.87 3.67
N PHE A 192 1.42 5.79 3.37
CA PHE A 192 2.85 5.58 3.59
C PHE A 192 3.17 5.41 5.08
N LEU A 193 2.68 6.27 5.97
CA LEU A 193 3.00 6.18 7.40
C LEU A 193 2.46 4.88 8.03
N LYS A 194 1.29 4.42 7.59
CA LYS A 194 0.79 3.08 7.93
C LYS A 194 1.76 1.97 7.49
N LEU A 195 2.22 2.02 6.24
CA LEU A 195 3.19 1.06 5.71
C LEU A 195 4.51 1.11 6.49
N PHE A 196 5.03 2.30 6.73
CA PHE A 196 6.29 2.55 7.42
C PHE A 196 6.28 1.96 8.84
N CYS A 197 5.26 2.30 9.64
CA CYS A 197 5.10 1.75 10.99
C CYS A 197 4.86 0.23 11.01
N ARG A 198 4.22 -0.32 9.97
CA ARG A 198 4.04 -1.78 9.83
C ARG A 198 5.38 -2.48 9.57
N VAL A 199 6.20 -1.93 8.67
CA VAL A 199 7.51 -2.52 8.29
C VAL A 199 8.49 -2.46 9.46
N LEU A 200 8.44 -1.41 10.27
CA LEU A 200 9.33 -1.23 11.42
C LEU A 200 8.72 -1.69 12.74
N GLN A 201 7.58 -2.40 12.73
CA GLN A 201 6.83 -2.68 13.95
C GLN A 201 7.66 -3.44 14.98
N ASP A 202 8.28 -4.55 14.58
CA ASP A 202 9.07 -5.40 15.46
C ASP A 202 10.43 -4.75 15.79
N THR A 203 11.13 -4.23 14.78
CA THR A 203 12.44 -3.58 14.94
C THR A 203 12.41 -2.37 15.88
N ALA A 204 11.30 -1.62 15.88
CA ALA A 204 11.14 -0.44 16.71
C ALA A 204 10.39 -0.70 18.03
N GLY A 205 9.94 -1.93 18.28
CA GLY A 205 9.14 -2.27 19.47
C GLY A 205 7.78 -1.54 19.53
N LEU A 206 7.14 -1.31 18.37
CA LEU A 206 5.83 -0.68 18.31
C LEU A 206 4.74 -1.65 18.78
N LYS A 207 4.11 -1.36 19.94
CA LYS A 207 2.99 -2.15 20.47
C LYS A 207 1.80 -2.22 19.49
N ALA A 208 1.56 -1.15 18.74
CA ALA A 208 0.55 -1.07 17.68
C ALA A 208 0.89 0.05 16.71
N ASN A 209 0.38 -0.04 15.47
CA ASN A 209 0.56 1.02 14.47
C ASN A 209 -0.24 2.29 14.84
N PRO A 210 0.42 3.44 15.09
CA PRO A 210 -0.26 4.67 15.52
C PRO A 210 -1.24 5.22 14.48
N PHE A 211 -1.01 4.95 13.19
CA PHE A 211 -1.80 5.47 12.08
C PHE A 211 -3.00 4.59 11.71
N GLU A 212 -3.12 3.39 12.28
CA GLU A 212 -4.06 2.36 11.82
C GLU A 212 -5.51 2.82 11.77
N LYS A 213 -5.96 3.57 12.78
CA LYS A 213 -7.36 4.02 12.90
C LYS A 213 -7.69 5.25 12.04
N ILE A 214 -6.72 5.86 11.36
CA ILE A 214 -6.96 7.05 10.54
C ILE A 214 -7.68 6.64 9.26
N ARG A 215 -8.87 7.21 9.06
CA ARG A 215 -9.70 6.96 7.89
C ARG A 215 -9.17 7.70 6.67
N ARG A 216 -9.23 7.04 5.52
CA ARG A 216 -8.96 7.66 4.23
C ARG A 216 -10.04 8.69 3.91
N LYS A 217 -9.65 9.75 3.21
CA LYS A 217 -10.58 10.73 2.66
C LYS A 217 -11.18 10.25 1.34
N ASN A 218 -12.43 10.65 1.11
CA ASN A 218 -13.08 10.47 -0.19
C ASN A 218 -12.35 11.31 -1.24
N LEU A 219 -12.05 10.69 -2.38
CA LEU A 219 -11.38 11.31 -3.51
C LEU A 219 -12.42 11.63 -4.58
N LYS A 220 -12.61 12.92 -4.87
CA LYS A 220 -13.22 13.34 -6.12
C LYS A 220 -12.11 13.44 -7.16
N THR A 221 -12.02 12.43 -8.03
CA THR A 221 -11.03 12.41 -9.10
C THR A 221 -11.50 13.34 -10.22
N ASN A 222 -10.72 14.35 -10.56
CA ASN A 222 -10.93 15.12 -11.78
C ASN A 222 -10.28 14.33 -12.93
N SER A 223 -11.10 13.72 -13.79
CA SER A 223 -10.58 13.10 -15.01
C SER A 223 -10.15 14.18 -15.98
N ARG A 224 -9.14 13.88 -16.80
CA ARG A 224 -8.87 14.67 -18.00
C ARG A 224 -9.99 14.41 -19.00
N ARG A 225 -10.39 15.45 -19.71
CA ARG A 225 -11.35 15.30 -20.82
C ARG A 225 -10.63 14.81 -22.07
N GLU A 226 -11.42 14.24 -22.96
CA GLU A 226 -11.02 13.89 -24.32
C GLU A 226 -10.96 15.16 -25.18
N LEU A 227 -10.07 15.15 -26.17
CA LEU A 227 -10.07 16.10 -27.28
C LEU A 227 -11.08 15.67 -28.34
N THR A 228 -11.73 16.64 -28.96
CA THR A 228 -12.54 16.44 -30.18
C THR A 228 -11.66 16.16 -31.39
N LEU A 229 -12.24 15.63 -32.48
CA LEU A 229 -11.49 15.43 -33.72
C LEU A 229 -10.96 16.75 -34.32
N ALA A 230 -11.72 17.84 -34.18
CA ALA A 230 -11.28 19.17 -34.63
C ALA A 230 -10.08 19.66 -33.80
N GLU A 231 -10.14 19.54 -32.48
CA GLU A 231 -9.01 19.88 -31.60
C GLU A 231 -7.79 19.00 -31.87
N LEU A 232 -7.98 17.69 -32.08
CA LEU A 232 -6.88 16.78 -32.45
C LEU A 232 -6.22 17.18 -33.76
N LYS A 233 -7.02 17.51 -34.77
CA LYS A 233 -6.50 17.97 -36.07
C LYS A 233 -5.68 19.24 -35.89
N GLU A 234 -6.23 20.23 -35.19
CA GLU A 234 -5.57 21.51 -34.93
C GLU A 234 -4.21 21.34 -34.23
N ILE A 235 -4.15 20.59 -33.12
CA ILE A 235 -2.89 20.42 -32.39
C ILE A 235 -1.83 19.65 -33.20
N LEU A 236 -2.23 18.77 -34.12
CA LEU A 236 -1.31 17.99 -34.95
C LEU A 236 -0.80 18.82 -36.14
N GLU A 237 -1.67 19.62 -36.76
CA GLU A 237 -1.31 20.48 -37.90
C GLU A 237 -0.45 21.68 -37.46
N ALA A 238 -0.75 22.27 -36.31
CA ALA A 238 0.01 23.40 -35.76
C ALA A 238 1.36 22.98 -35.15
N ALA A 239 1.55 21.71 -34.80
CA ALA A 239 2.81 21.23 -34.23
C ALA A 239 3.89 21.07 -35.29
N MET A 240 5.13 21.36 -34.92
CA MET A 240 6.29 21.20 -35.81
C MET A 240 7.36 20.27 -35.20
N GLY A 241 8.20 19.71 -36.07
CA GLY A 241 9.37 18.93 -35.66
C GLY A 241 9.06 17.74 -34.75
N ASP A 242 9.90 17.56 -33.73
CA ASP A 242 9.79 16.45 -32.78
C ASP A 242 8.49 16.51 -31.97
N LEU A 243 7.98 17.71 -31.65
CA LEU A 243 6.71 17.87 -30.93
C LEU A 243 5.56 17.27 -31.73
N GLN A 244 5.51 17.53 -33.04
CA GLN A 244 4.50 16.93 -33.91
C GLN A 244 4.59 15.40 -33.91
N THR A 245 5.80 14.86 -34.04
CA THR A 245 6.04 13.41 -33.99
C THR A 245 5.60 12.81 -32.65
N LEU A 246 5.92 13.47 -31.53
CA LEU A 246 5.51 13.06 -30.19
C LEU A 246 3.99 13.01 -30.04
N LEU A 247 3.29 14.05 -30.51
CA LEU A 247 1.83 14.13 -30.47
C LEU A 247 1.20 13.08 -31.41
N CYS A 248 1.72 12.86 -32.62
CA CYS A 248 1.26 11.80 -33.52
C CYS A 248 1.38 10.42 -32.86
N ILE A 249 2.53 10.09 -32.25
CA ILE A 249 2.71 8.82 -31.54
C ILE A 249 1.67 8.72 -30.42
N GLY A 250 1.52 9.75 -29.59
CA GLY A 250 0.53 9.76 -28.50
C GLY A 250 -0.90 9.55 -28.98
N THR A 251 -1.31 10.26 -30.04
CA THR A 251 -2.67 10.22 -30.62
C THR A 251 -2.99 8.88 -31.25
N PHE A 252 -2.07 8.28 -32.02
CA PHE A 252 -2.36 7.07 -32.78
C PHE A 252 -2.11 5.77 -32.00
N THR A 253 -1.32 5.81 -30.92
CA THR A 253 -0.96 4.60 -30.15
C THR A 253 -1.58 4.53 -28.76
N GLY A 254 -2.04 5.66 -28.20
CA GLY A 254 -2.54 5.72 -26.83
C GLY A 254 -1.46 5.46 -25.76
N LEU A 255 -0.17 5.47 -26.12
CA LEU A 255 0.95 5.30 -25.19
C LEU A 255 1.01 6.45 -24.17
N ARG A 256 1.64 6.20 -23.02
CA ARG A 256 1.87 7.24 -22.01
C ARG A 256 3.01 8.17 -22.47
N LEU A 257 3.07 9.40 -21.95
CA LEU A 257 4.12 10.36 -22.34
C LEU A 257 5.53 9.77 -22.28
N GLY A 258 5.88 9.16 -21.15
CA GLY A 258 7.20 8.52 -21.02
C GLY A 258 7.42 7.37 -21.98
N ASP A 259 6.34 6.67 -22.36
CA ASP A 259 6.41 5.61 -23.34
C ASP A 259 6.65 6.14 -24.77
N CYS A 260 6.06 7.28 -25.11
CA CYS A 260 6.32 7.95 -26.38
C CYS A 260 7.73 8.56 -26.43
N CYS A 261 8.15 9.25 -25.36
CA CYS A 261 9.46 9.90 -25.28
C CYS A 261 10.61 8.89 -25.38
N THR A 262 10.47 7.69 -24.80
CA THR A 262 11.54 6.67 -24.83
C THR A 262 11.24 5.52 -25.79
N LEU A 263 10.47 5.77 -26.85
CA LEU A 263 10.27 4.82 -27.95
C LEU A 263 11.56 4.67 -28.76
N THR A 264 11.97 3.44 -29.03
CA THR A 264 13.17 3.16 -29.83
C THR A 264 12.83 2.63 -31.21
N TRP A 265 13.69 2.88 -32.19
CA TRP A 265 13.52 2.32 -33.54
C TRP A 265 13.55 0.80 -33.58
N GLY A 266 14.18 0.14 -32.59
CA GLY A 266 14.15 -1.32 -32.45
C GLY A 266 12.79 -1.88 -32.02
N GLU A 267 11.89 -1.04 -31.50
CA GLU A 267 10.52 -1.40 -31.14
C GLU A 267 9.51 -1.12 -32.26
N VAL A 268 9.92 -0.43 -33.32
CA VAL A 268 9.07 0.06 -34.42
C VAL A 268 9.37 -0.71 -35.70
N ASP A 269 8.42 -1.54 -36.12
CA ASP A 269 8.46 -2.26 -37.39
C ASP A 269 7.51 -1.57 -38.37
N LEU A 270 8.06 -0.69 -39.22
CA LEU A 270 7.28 0.04 -40.22
C LEU A 270 6.86 -0.83 -41.40
N ASP A 271 7.60 -1.91 -41.69
CA ASP A 271 7.27 -2.81 -42.80
C ASP A 271 6.05 -3.68 -42.43
N ARG A 272 5.96 -4.11 -41.17
CA ARG A 272 4.79 -4.83 -40.62
C ARG A 272 3.71 -3.91 -40.05
N GLY A 273 4.00 -2.63 -39.89
CA GLY A 273 3.09 -1.65 -39.27
C GLY A 273 2.81 -1.96 -37.80
N LEU A 274 3.82 -2.34 -37.02
CA LEU A 274 3.67 -2.74 -35.61
C LEU A 274 4.68 -2.04 -34.69
N ILE A 275 4.22 -1.66 -33.50
CA ILE A 275 5.06 -1.26 -32.37
C ILE A 275 4.94 -2.33 -31.30
N ARG A 276 6.08 -2.89 -30.87
CA ARG A 276 6.16 -3.81 -29.74
C ARG A 276 6.92 -3.15 -28.60
N ARG A 277 6.19 -2.65 -27.60
CA ARG A 277 6.76 -1.88 -26.50
C ARG A 277 6.52 -2.54 -25.15
N VAL A 278 7.51 -2.54 -24.26
CA VAL A 278 7.30 -2.84 -22.83
C VAL A 278 7.06 -1.52 -22.10
N PRO A 279 5.84 -1.24 -21.58
CA PRO A 279 5.56 0.06 -20.99
C PRO A 279 6.42 0.34 -19.76
N ASN A 280 6.99 1.54 -19.66
CA ASN A 280 7.95 1.94 -18.61
C ASN A 280 7.39 1.68 -17.20
N LYS A 281 6.11 2.02 -16.98
CA LYS A 281 5.44 1.90 -15.68
C LYS A 281 5.26 0.44 -15.23
N THR A 282 5.18 -0.50 -16.17
CA THR A 282 4.96 -1.92 -15.91
C THR A 282 6.14 -2.78 -16.35
N ALA A 283 7.31 -2.17 -16.56
CA ALA A 283 8.51 -2.85 -17.05
C ALA A 283 8.91 -4.04 -16.17
N LYS A 284 8.68 -3.94 -14.85
CA LYS A 284 8.92 -5.05 -13.89
C LYS A 284 8.17 -6.34 -14.26
N ASN A 285 6.99 -6.23 -14.87
CA ASN A 285 6.19 -7.39 -15.28
C ASN A 285 6.63 -7.95 -16.64
N GLY A 286 7.48 -7.24 -17.39
CA GLY A 286 8.03 -7.65 -18.69
C GLY A 286 7.01 -7.82 -19.83
N LYS A 287 5.71 -7.61 -19.59
CA LYS A 287 4.67 -7.85 -20.60
C LYS A 287 4.67 -6.75 -21.66
N PRO A 288 4.98 -7.08 -22.93
CA PRO A 288 4.90 -6.11 -24.01
C PRO A 288 3.45 -5.84 -24.40
N VAL A 289 3.19 -4.64 -24.88
CA VAL A 289 2.00 -4.28 -25.64
C VAL A 289 2.35 -4.29 -27.12
N LEU A 290 1.42 -4.78 -27.94
CA LEU A 290 1.54 -4.78 -29.39
C LEU A 290 0.52 -3.81 -29.96
N ILE A 291 0.98 -2.85 -30.77
CA ILE A 291 0.17 -1.74 -31.26
C ILE A 291 0.32 -1.66 -32.78
N GLY A 292 -0.78 -1.58 -33.52
CA GLY A 292 -0.76 -1.33 -34.94
C GLY A 292 -0.38 0.12 -35.25
N ILE A 293 0.34 0.36 -36.34
CA ILE A 293 0.72 1.68 -36.84
C ILE A 293 -0.23 2.05 -37.99
N PRO A 294 -1.15 3.01 -37.79
CA PRO A 294 -2.01 3.50 -38.88
C PRO A 294 -1.19 4.18 -39.98
N ALA A 295 -1.73 4.23 -41.21
CA ALA A 295 -1.04 4.83 -42.36
C ALA A 295 -0.54 6.27 -42.10
N ALA A 296 -1.33 7.08 -41.39
CA ALA A 296 -0.94 8.44 -41.01
C ALA A 296 0.32 8.47 -40.11
N LEU A 297 0.43 7.56 -39.13
CA LEU A 297 1.61 7.45 -38.29
C LEU A 297 2.80 6.86 -39.07
N THR A 298 2.54 5.90 -39.96
CA THR A 298 3.58 5.34 -40.84
C THR A 298 4.19 6.41 -41.73
N ALA A 299 3.36 7.27 -42.33
CA ALA A 299 3.82 8.40 -43.14
C ALA A 299 4.71 9.34 -42.32
N LYS A 300 4.26 9.73 -41.12
CA LYS A 300 5.02 10.62 -40.23
C LYS A 300 6.37 10.02 -39.81
N LEU A 301 6.38 8.76 -39.36
CA LEU A 301 7.62 8.09 -38.96
C LEU A 301 8.56 7.84 -40.15
N SER A 302 8.01 7.75 -41.37
CA SER A 302 8.80 7.53 -42.58
C SER A 302 9.59 8.76 -43.04
N GLU A 303 9.21 9.96 -42.58
CA GLU A 303 9.99 11.20 -42.79
C GLU A 303 11.42 11.07 -42.27
N THR A 304 11.65 10.26 -41.23
CA THR A 304 13.01 9.91 -40.80
C THR A 304 13.60 8.86 -41.74
N PRO A 305 14.71 9.16 -42.46
CA PRO A 305 15.32 8.21 -43.40
C PRO A 305 15.80 6.94 -42.69
N LYS A 306 15.70 5.78 -43.36
CA LYS A 306 16.12 4.46 -42.79
C LYS A 306 17.52 4.49 -42.17
N THR A 307 18.46 5.23 -42.77
CA THR A 307 19.85 5.36 -42.29
C THR A 307 20.00 6.07 -40.94
N LYS A 308 19.02 6.93 -40.58
CA LYS A 308 18.98 7.70 -39.32
C LYS A 308 18.15 7.03 -38.22
N ARG A 309 17.48 5.91 -38.51
CA ARG A 309 16.62 5.17 -37.55
C ARG A 309 17.45 4.36 -36.56
N LYS A 310 18.17 5.04 -35.66
CA LYS A 310 19.01 4.41 -34.63
C LYS A 310 18.68 4.98 -33.25
N GLY A 311 18.65 4.12 -32.23
CA GLY A 311 18.35 4.54 -30.86
C GLY A 311 16.88 4.95 -30.68
N TYR A 312 16.67 6.09 -30.01
CA TYR A 312 15.33 6.64 -29.77
C TYR A 312 14.72 7.26 -31.03
N VAL A 313 13.40 7.13 -31.17
CA VAL A 313 12.61 7.82 -32.20
C VAL A 313 12.65 9.33 -31.97
N LEU A 314 12.67 9.76 -30.70
CA LEU A 314 12.71 11.16 -30.27
C LEU A 314 13.90 11.38 -29.32
N PRO A 315 15.14 11.53 -29.83
CA PRO A 315 16.34 11.58 -28.99
C PRO A 315 16.32 12.69 -27.94
N ASP A 316 15.88 13.90 -28.29
CA ASP A 316 15.90 15.07 -27.39
C ASP A 316 14.84 14.94 -26.28
N TYR A 317 13.65 14.43 -26.63
CA TYR A 317 12.63 14.11 -25.63
C TYR A 317 13.02 12.93 -24.76
N ALA A 318 13.67 11.90 -25.30
CA ALA A 318 14.19 10.79 -24.51
C ALA A 318 15.21 11.31 -23.50
N ALA A 319 16.19 12.09 -23.95
CA ALA A 319 17.22 12.69 -23.11
C ALA A 319 16.62 13.56 -22.00
N SER A 320 15.65 14.42 -22.35
CA SER A 320 14.95 15.25 -21.37
C SER A 320 14.10 14.43 -20.39
N TYR A 321 13.45 13.37 -20.86
CA TYR A 321 12.60 12.52 -20.01
C TYR A 321 13.42 11.69 -19.01
N THR A 322 14.61 11.24 -19.42
CA THR A 322 15.53 10.43 -18.60
C THR A 322 16.55 11.26 -17.84
N HIS A 323 16.64 12.57 -18.10
CA HIS A 323 17.61 13.44 -17.43
C HIS A 323 17.42 13.44 -15.92
N GLN A 324 18.44 12.95 -15.21
CA GLN A 324 18.54 13.00 -13.76
C GLN A 324 19.61 14.01 -13.34
N ASN A 325 19.34 14.79 -12.30
CA ASN A 325 20.37 15.62 -11.66
C ASN A 325 21.32 14.76 -10.81
N SER A 326 22.34 15.38 -10.21
CA SER A 326 23.30 14.71 -9.31
C SER A 326 22.67 14.00 -8.10
N LYS A 327 21.42 14.30 -7.78
CA LYS A 327 20.64 13.66 -6.70
C LYS A 327 19.71 12.56 -7.22
N GLY A 328 19.85 12.13 -8.47
CA GLY A 328 19.02 11.10 -9.08
C GLY A 328 17.57 11.52 -9.33
N SER A 329 17.27 12.82 -9.34
CA SER A 329 15.91 13.34 -9.55
C SER A 329 15.69 13.72 -11.02
N TYR A 330 14.55 13.30 -11.58
CA TYR A 330 14.15 13.69 -12.94
C TYR A 330 13.72 15.16 -12.97
N THR A 331 14.50 16.01 -13.60
CA THR A 331 14.28 17.47 -13.56
C THR A 331 13.63 18.04 -14.83
N ARG A 332 13.84 17.41 -15.99
CA ARG A 332 13.40 17.96 -17.29
C ARG A 332 12.10 17.38 -17.84
N ARG A 333 11.47 16.43 -17.13
CA ARG A 333 10.13 15.92 -17.49
C ARG A 333 9.05 17.01 -17.45
N GLY A 334 9.24 18.01 -16.59
CA GLY A 334 8.35 19.17 -16.48
C GLY A 334 8.37 20.01 -17.74
N ASP A 335 9.55 20.20 -18.34
CA ASP A 335 9.74 21.03 -19.54
C ASP A 335 8.92 20.51 -20.72
N ILE A 336 8.95 19.19 -20.95
CA ILE A 336 8.14 18.51 -21.97
C ILE A 336 6.65 18.74 -21.72
N THR A 337 6.22 18.65 -20.46
CA THR A 337 4.81 18.86 -20.11
C THR A 337 4.40 20.31 -20.33
N ASN A 338 5.27 21.26 -20.02
CA ASN A 338 5.03 22.69 -20.21
C ASN A 338 4.95 23.03 -21.70
N GLU A 339 5.89 22.55 -22.51
CA GLU A 339 5.88 22.74 -23.97
C GLU A 339 4.56 22.24 -24.58
N ILE A 340 4.09 21.05 -24.20
CA ILE A 340 2.81 20.50 -24.68
C ILE A 340 1.62 21.37 -24.22
N GLN A 341 1.66 21.87 -22.97
CA GLN A 341 0.60 22.75 -22.45
C GLN A 341 0.57 24.09 -23.18
N GLU A 342 1.73 24.69 -23.44
CA GLU A 342 1.87 25.93 -24.19
C GLU A 342 1.40 25.75 -25.64
N HIS A 343 1.75 24.65 -26.29
CA HIS A 343 1.27 24.30 -27.62
C HIS A 343 -0.27 24.19 -27.67
N PHE A 344 -0.87 23.50 -26.70
CA PHE A 344 -2.33 23.34 -26.66
C PHE A 344 -3.02 24.69 -26.44
N LYS A 345 -2.47 25.55 -25.57
CA LYS A 345 -2.97 26.92 -25.38
C LYS A 345 -2.85 27.76 -26.66
N ALA A 346 -1.74 27.63 -27.40
CA ALA A 346 -1.54 28.33 -28.66
C ALA A 346 -2.56 27.91 -29.73
N CYS A 347 -3.03 26.66 -29.68
CA CYS A 347 -4.13 26.14 -30.50
C CYS A 347 -5.53 26.56 -30.00
N GLY A 348 -5.63 27.49 -29.04
CA GLY A 348 -6.90 27.97 -28.49
C GLY A 348 -7.57 27.00 -27.51
N ILE A 349 -6.88 25.95 -27.06
CA ILE A 349 -7.46 24.95 -26.16
C ILE A 349 -7.24 25.38 -24.71
N GLN A 350 -8.33 25.51 -23.96
CA GLN A 350 -8.27 25.68 -22.52
C GLN A 350 -7.77 24.39 -21.85
N THR A 351 -6.57 24.44 -21.26
CA THR A 351 -5.93 23.26 -20.67
C THR A 351 -6.21 23.06 -19.19
N VAL A 352 -6.55 24.14 -18.48
CA VAL A 352 -6.78 24.16 -17.04
C VAL A 352 -8.21 24.64 -16.76
N LYS A 353 -8.85 23.98 -15.79
CA LYS A 353 -10.18 24.36 -15.33
C LYS A 353 -10.23 25.83 -14.91
N GLU A 354 -11.24 26.54 -15.40
CA GLU A 354 -11.49 27.93 -15.05
C GLU A 354 -11.54 28.14 -13.52
N GLY A 355 -10.95 29.24 -13.06
CA GLY A 355 -10.88 29.56 -11.62
C GLY A 355 -9.85 28.72 -10.84
N THR A 356 -8.95 28.00 -11.51
CA THR A 356 -7.83 27.27 -10.89
C THR A 356 -6.49 27.66 -11.50
N GLY A 357 -5.40 27.44 -10.76
CA GLY A 357 -4.05 27.71 -11.24
C GLY A 357 -3.58 29.15 -11.05
N LYS A 358 -2.44 29.45 -11.66
CA LYS A 358 -1.70 30.70 -11.47
C LYS A 358 -2.48 31.91 -12.01
N GLU A 359 -3.01 31.81 -13.22
CA GLU A 359 -3.76 32.89 -13.87
C GLU A 359 -4.99 33.30 -13.06
N ALA A 360 -5.78 32.33 -12.57
CA ALA A 360 -6.93 32.58 -11.71
C ALA A 360 -6.53 33.20 -10.36
N TYR A 361 -5.38 32.81 -9.80
CA TYR A 361 -4.84 33.40 -8.58
C TYR A 361 -4.41 34.85 -8.80
N GLU A 362 -3.71 35.15 -9.89
CA GLU A 362 -3.26 36.50 -10.23
C GLU A 362 -4.45 37.44 -10.48
N ALA A 363 -5.48 36.98 -11.19
CA ALA A 363 -6.73 37.73 -11.38
C ALA A 363 -7.42 38.02 -10.03
N ALA A 364 -7.51 37.02 -9.15
CA ALA A 364 -8.10 37.19 -7.81
C ALA A 364 -7.26 38.12 -6.91
N LEU A 365 -5.94 38.07 -7.02
CA LEU A 365 -5.03 38.93 -6.28
C LEU A 365 -5.18 40.39 -6.71
N LYS A 366 -5.18 40.65 -8.02
CA LYS A 366 -5.39 41.98 -8.59
C LYS A 366 -6.73 42.58 -8.17
N ALA A 367 -7.82 41.80 -8.24
CA ALA A 367 -9.14 42.24 -7.79
C ALA A 367 -9.19 42.55 -6.27
N TRP A 368 -8.41 41.83 -5.45
CA TRP A 368 -8.28 42.12 -4.03
C TRP A 368 -7.46 43.40 -3.77
N GLU A 369 -6.39 43.63 -4.55
CA GLU A 369 -5.55 44.84 -4.47
C GLU A 369 -6.30 46.11 -4.90
N GLU A 370 -7.17 46.02 -5.92
CA GLU A 370 -7.87 47.17 -6.53
C GLU A 370 -9.16 47.58 -5.78
N GLY A 371 -9.76 46.72 -4.95
CA GLY A 371 -11.05 47.02 -4.29
C GLY A 371 -11.31 46.32 -2.95
N GLY A 372 -10.30 45.71 -2.32
CA GLY A 372 -10.51 44.77 -1.22
C GLY A 372 -10.95 45.42 0.09
N LYS A 373 -12.22 45.20 0.49
CA LYS A 373 -12.62 45.18 1.91
C LYS A 373 -11.56 44.39 2.73
N LYS A 374 -11.27 44.83 3.96
CA LYS A 374 -10.36 44.18 4.95
C LYS A 374 -10.72 42.70 5.21
N GLY A 375 -10.43 41.82 4.26
CA GLY A 375 -10.65 40.38 4.30
C GLY A 375 -9.37 39.60 3.97
N ALA A 376 -9.41 38.28 4.13
CA ALA A 376 -8.24 37.43 3.91
C ALA A 376 -7.76 37.46 2.45
N LYS A 377 -6.44 37.57 2.25
CA LYS A 377 -5.76 37.49 0.95
C LYS A 377 -6.21 36.22 0.21
N PRO A 378 -6.51 36.27 -1.10
CA PRO A 378 -6.86 35.08 -1.86
C PRO A 378 -5.75 34.03 -1.77
N THR A 379 -6.14 32.76 -1.81
CA THR A 379 -5.20 31.62 -1.83
C THR A 379 -5.18 31.00 -3.23
N CYS A 380 -3.99 30.60 -3.68
CA CYS A 380 -3.84 29.96 -4.99
C CYS A 380 -4.46 28.55 -4.96
N LYS A 381 -5.57 28.36 -5.66
CA LYS A 381 -6.12 27.03 -5.91
C LYS A 381 -5.22 26.31 -6.90
N ARG A 382 -4.76 25.10 -6.55
CA ARG A 382 -3.93 24.27 -7.44
C ARG A 382 -4.62 24.10 -8.80
N ALA A 383 -3.86 24.29 -9.88
CA ALA A 383 -4.33 24.06 -11.25
C ALA A 383 -4.90 22.65 -11.42
N VAL A 384 -6.11 22.56 -11.96
CA VAL A 384 -6.74 21.30 -12.38
C VAL A 384 -6.58 21.20 -13.88
N VAL A 385 -5.64 20.37 -14.33
CA VAL A 385 -5.39 20.15 -15.76
C VAL A 385 -6.51 19.26 -16.32
N GLU A 386 -7.34 19.83 -17.18
CA GLU A 386 -8.43 19.13 -17.87
C GLU A 386 -7.96 18.58 -19.22
N VAL A 387 -7.03 19.26 -19.89
CA VAL A 387 -6.45 18.83 -21.17
C VAL A 387 -4.92 18.84 -21.11
N GLY A 388 -4.30 17.76 -21.58
CA GLY A 388 -2.86 17.67 -21.79
C GLY A 388 -2.48 16.38 -22.50
N PHE A 389 -1.20 15.98 -22.46
CA PHE A 389 -0.76 14.79 -23.21
C PHE A 389 -1.58 13.52 -22.94
N HIS A 390 -1.97 13.28 -21.68
CA HIS A 390 -2.75 12.09 -21.34
C HIS A 390 -4.20 12.14 -21.85
N SER A 391 -4.70 13.32 -22.24
CA SER A 391 -5.98 13.44 -22.95
C SER A 391 -5.92 12.76 -24.32
N LEU A 392 -4.77 12.72 -24.99
CA LEU A 392 -4.59 11.96 -26.24
C LEU A 392 -4.92 10.48 -26.04
N ARG A 393 -4.46 9.91 -24.92
CA ARG A 393 -4.77 8.53 -24.55
C ARG A 393 -6.24 8.33 -24.21
N HIS A 394 -6.88 9.27 -23.51
CA HIS A 394 -8.32 9.21 -23.27
C HIS A 394 -9.10 9.26 -24.59
N THR A 395 -8.73 10.15 -25.50
CA THR A 395 -9.33 10.25 -26.83
C THR A 395 -9.13 8.98 -27.64
N TRP A 396 -7.92 8.39 -27.64
CA TRP A 396 -7.67 7.12 -28.31
C TRP A 396 -8.60 6.01 -27.79
N VAL A 397 -8.73 5.88 -26.47
CA VAL A 397 -9.60 4.87 -25.86
C VAL A 397 -11.06 5.10 -26.23
N SER A 398 -11.53 6.34 -26.17
CA SER A 398 -12.89 6.72 -26.52
C SER A 398 -13.22 6.47 -27.99
N LEU A 399 -12.34 6.86 -28.91
CA LEU A 399 -12.51 6.61 -30.34
C LEU A 399 -12.55 5.11 -30.66
N HIS A 400 -11.68 4.31 -30.03
CA HIS A 400 -11.71 2.86 -30.21
C HIS A 400 -12.97 2.21 -29.62
N ALA A 401 -13.44 2.69 -28.47
CA ALA A 401 -14.69 2.22 -27.87
C ALA A 401 -15.89 2.57 -28.76
N ALA A 402 -15.96 3.80 -29.27
CA ALA A 402 -17.00 4.26 -30.20
C ALA A 402 -16.98 3.48 -31.52
N ALA A 403 -15.79 3.09 -32.01
CA ALA A 403 -15.63 2.25 -33.19
C ALA A 403 -16.00 0.76 -32.95
N GLY A 404 -16.38 0.38 -31.73
CA GLY A 404 -16.74 -0.99 -31.38
C GLY A 404 -15.54 -1.93 -31.19
N THR A 405 -14.34 -1.39 -30.95
CA THR A 405 -13.16 -2.22 -30.63
C THR A 405 -13.42 -2.97 -29.32
N PRO A 406 -13.22 -4.31 -29.25
CA PRO A 406 -13.46 -5.06 -28.02
C PRO A 406 -12.67 -4.50 -26.83
N GLN A 407 -13.32 -4.37 -25.68
CA GLN A 407 -12.72 -3.78 -24.47
C GLN A 407 -11.42 -4.46 -24.06
N ALA A 408 -11.34 -5.79 -24.21
CA ALA A 408 -10.14 -6.57 -23.92
C ALA A 408 -8.94 -6.18 -24.82
N VAL A 409 -9.20 -5.87 -26.09
CA VAL A 409 -8.18 -5.40 -27.04
C VAL A 409 -7.70 -4.01 -26.64
N ILE A 410 -8.63 -3.08 -26.38
CA ILE A 410 -8.31 -1.73 -25.87
C ILE A 410 -7.45 -1.84 -24.59
N GLN A 411 -7.88 -2.66 -23.63
CA GLN A 411 -7.19 -2.85 -22.34
C GLN A 411 -5.76 -3.39 -22.52
N ASN A 412 -5.58 -4.36 -23.44
CA ASN A 412 -4.29 -4.96 -23.74
C ASN A 412 -3.35 -3.93 -24.38
N VAL A 413 -3.79 -3.25 -25.45
CA VAL A 413 -3.00 -2.26 -26.19
C VAL A 413 -2.53 -1.13 -25.28
N ILE A 414 -3.42 -0.59 -24.45
CA ILE A 414 -3.06 0.53 -23.57
C ILE A 414 -2.31 0.07 -22.30
N GLY A 415 -2.34 -1.22 -21.97
CA GLY A 415 -1.69 -1.78 -20.78
C GLY A 415 -2.35 -1.33 -19.47
N HIS A 416 -3.68 -1.51 -19.35
CA HIS A 416 -4.40 -1.32 -18.09
C HIS A 416 -4.38 -2.61 -17.26
N SER A 417 -3.75 -2.56 -16.08
CA SER A 417 -3.70 -3.70 -15.14
C SER A 417 -5.03 -3.96 -14.42
N ASN A 418 -5.90 -2.94 -14.32
CA ASN A 418 -7.24 -3.07 -13.75
C ASN A 418 -8.30 -2.82 -14.84
N PRO A 419 -9.14 -3.81 -15.18
CA PRO A 419 -10.20 -3.67 -16.19
C PRO A 419 -11.18 -2.52 -15.91
N ALA A 420 -11.41 -2.17 -14.64
CA ALA A 420 -12.30 -1.07 -14.25
C ALA A 420 -11.85 0.28 -14.85
N MET A 421 -10.54 0.45 -15.11
CA MET A 421 -10.01 1.68 -15.74
C MET A 421 -10.46 1.85 -17.19
N THR A 422 -10.83 0.76 -17.88
CA THR A 422 -11.30 0.79 -19.28
C THR A 422 -12.83 0.70 -19.36
N ALA A 423 -13.48 0.12 -18.35
CA ALA A 423 -14.94 -0.11 -18.34
C ALA A 423 -15.77 1.17 -18.45
N HIS A 424 -15.23 2.33 -18.02
CA HIS A 424 -15.93 3.61 -18.10
C HIS A 424 -16.10 4.17 -19.52
N TYR A 425 -15.46 3.58 -20.54
CA TYR A 425 -15.53 4.04 -21.94
C TYR A 425 -16.50 3.25 -22.81
N THR A 426 -16.92 2.08 -22.35
CA THR A 426 -17.78 1.18 -23.11
C THR A 426 -19.20 1.25 -22.56
N HIS A 427 -20.09 1.91 -23.29
CA HIS A 427 -21.52 1.85 -23.06
C HIS A 427 -22.17 0.98 -24.14
N VAL A 428 -22.83 -0.10 -23.72
CA VAL A 428 -23.59 -0.95 -24.64
C VAL A 428 -24.90 -0.25 -24.97
N ASN A 429 -25.02 0.26 -26.20
CA ASN A 429 -26.29 0.75 -26.73
C ASN A 429 -27.06 -0.39 -27.42
N GLU A 430 -28.33 -0.14 -27.75
CA GLU A 430 -29.22 -1.15 -28.35
C GLU A 430 -28.69 -1.67 -29.69
N GLU A 431 -28.08 -0.81 -30.50
CA GLU A 431 -27.44 -1.19 -31.76
C GLU A 431 -26.29 -2.18 -31.55
N THR A 432 -25.42 -1.93 -30.56
CA THR A 432 -24.30 -2.83 -30.20
C THR A 432 -24.81 -4.15 -29.67
N ALA A 433 -25.88 -4.15 -28.86
CA ALA A 433 -26.52 -5.36 -28.36
C ALA A 433 -27.09 -6.21 -29.50
N ARG A 434 -27.79 -5.59 -30.46
CA ARG A 434 -28.34 -6.27 -31.65
C ARG A 434 -27.22 -6.82 -32.55
N ARG A 435 -26.17 -6.03 -32.81
CA ARG A 435 -25.01 -6.48 -33.59
C ARG A 435 -24.34 -7.69 -32.94
N THR A 436 -24.13 -7.66 -31.62
CA THR A 436 -23.51 -8.75 -30.86
C THR A 436 -24.36 -10.02 -30.89
N ALA A 437 -25.69 -9.89 -30.76
CA ALA A 437 -26.61 -11.01 -30.89
C ALA A 437 -26.56 -11.67 -32.28
N GLY A 438 -26.36 -10.88 -33.34
CA GLY A 438 -26.22 -11.36 -34.70
C GLY A 438 -24.87 -11.99 -35.07
N VAL A 439 -23.85 -11.93 -34.19
CA VAL A 439 -22.53 -12.54 -34.48
C VAL A 439 -22.59 -14.07 -34.41
N LEU A 440 -23.38 -14.62 -33.49
CA LEU A 440 -23.51 -16.07 -33.34
C LEU A 440 -24.53 -16.60 -34.37
N THR A 441 -24.08 -16.74 -35.61
CA THR A 441 -24.81 -17.48 -36.64
C THR A 441 -24.23 -18.89 -36.74
N LEU A 442 -25.09 -19.91 -36.78
CA LEU A 442 -24.66 -21.31 -36.92
C LEU A 442 -24.13 -21.64 -38.33
N ASN A 443 -24.26 -20.70 -39.26
CA ASN A 443 -23.68 -20.79 -40.58
C ASN A 443 -22.36 -20.03 -40.55
N GLU A 444 -21.28 -20.65 -41.01
CA GLU A 444 -20.00 -19.97 -41.15
C GLU A 444 -20.20 -18.68 -41.97
N PRO A 445 -19.69 -17.53 -41.52
CA PRO A 445 -19.66 -16.36 -42.39
C PRO A 445 -18.78 -16.73 -43.58
N GLU A 446 -19.37 -16.77 -44.79
CA GLU A 446 -18.54 -16.90 -45.99
C GLU A 446 -17.46 -15.82 -45.93
N PRO A 447 -16.19 -16.17 -46.20
CA PRO A 447 -15.12 -15.19 -46.23
C PRO A 447 -15.59 -14.05 -47.12
N THR A 448 -15.54 -12.82 -46.61
CA THR A 448 -15.85 -11.63 -47.41
C THR A 448 -14.83 -11.57 -48.54
N ALA A 449 -15.15 -12.25 -49.64
CA ALA A 449 -14.45 -12.13 -50.89
C ALA A 449 -14.50 -10.64 -51.21
N ARG A 450 -13.32 -10.00 -51.32
CA ARG A 450 -13.22 -8.69 -51.93
C ARG A 450 -13.91 -8.83 -53.28
N THR A 451 -15.11 -8.28 -53.42
CA THR A 451 -15.85 -8.35 -54.66
C THR A 451 -14.99 -7.65 -55.71
N VAL A 452 -14.50 -8.43 -56.67
CA VAL A 452 -13.71 -7.89 -57.77
C VAL A 452 -14.63 -6.90 -58.50
N PRO A 453 -14.27 -5.61 -58.60
CA PRO A 453 -15.07 -4.62 -59.30
C PRO A 453 -15.51 -5.14 -60.69
N PRO A 454 -16.77 -4.93 -61.11
CA PRO A 454 -17.29 -5.49 -62.36
C PRO A 454 -16.43 -5.18 -63.59
N TRP A 455 -15.77 -4.02 -63.62
CA TRP A 455 -14.87 -3.61 -64.70
C TRP A 455 -13.61 -4.48 -64.81
N ILE A 456 -13.09 -5.02 -63.70
CA ILE A 456 -11.95 -5.94 -63.70
C ILE A 456 -12.37 -7.29 -64.29
N LEU A 457 -13.56 -7.78 -63.91
CA LEU A 457 -14.11 -9.02 -64.45
C LEU A 457 -14.34 -8.93 -65.96
N GLU A 458 -14.89 -7.81 -66.44
CA GLU A 458 -15.11 -7.55 -67.86
C GLU A 458 -13.80 -7.57 -68.67
N LYS A 459 -12.73 -6.94 -68.14
CA LYS A 459 -11.40 -6.96 -68.77
C LYS A 459 -10.76 -8.35 -68.77
N LEU A 460 -10.93 -9.11 -67.69
CA LEU A 460 -10.40 -10.48 -67.60
C LEU A 460 -11.15 -11.43 -68.54
N GLN A 461 -12.47 -11.27 -68.71
CA GLN A 461 -13.27 -12.06 -69.65
C GLN A 461 -12.92 -11.78 -71.12
N GLY A 462 -12.51 -10.55 -71.45
CA GLY A 462 -12.00 -10.18 -72.78
C GLY A 462 -10.53 -10.54 -73.04
N MET A 463 -9.85 -11.17 -72.09
CA MET A 463 -8.43 -11.51 -72.20
C MET A 463 -8.22 -12.72 -73.11
N THR A 464 -7.36 -12.56 -74.10
CA THR A 464 -6.93 -13.57 -75.06
C THR A 464 -5.41 -13.69 -75.05
N ALA A 465 -4.87 -14.78 -75.61
CA ALA A 465 -3.42 -14.98 -75.72
C ALA A 465 -2.69 -13.85 -76.49
N LYS A 466 -3.41 -13.04 -77.28
CA LYS A 466 -2.84 -11.93 -78.05
C LYS A 466 -2.82 -10.59 -77.28
N ASN A 467 -3.72 -10.37 -76.33
CA ASN A 467 -3.88 -9.08 -75.64
C ASN A 467 -3.53 -9.11 -74.13
N TRP A 468 -3.16 -10.26 -73.56
CA TRP A 468 -2.96 -10.42 -72.10
C TRP A 468 -1.90 -9.48 -71.51
N LYS A 469 -0.82 -9.17 -72.24
CA LYS A 469 0.23 -8.25 -71.76
C LYS A 469 -0.31 -6.82 -71.61
N GLN A 470 -1.18 -6.40 -72.50
CA GLN A 470 -1.82 -5.09 -72.47
C GLN A 470 -2.84 -5.02 -71.34
N VAL A 471 -3.74 -6.02 -71.23
CA VAL A 471 -4.73 -6.10 -70.15
C VAL A 471 -4.05 -6.13 -68.78
N LYS A 472 -2.93 -6.86 -68.63
CA LYS A 472 -2.13 -6.88 -67.40
C LYS A 472 -1.54 -5.51 -67.07
N ALA A 473 -1.00 -4.78 -68.06
CA ALA A 473 -0.43 -3.45 -67.84
C ALA A 473 -1.51 -2.44 -67.41
N GLU A 474 -2.70 -2.50 -68.01
CA GLU A 474 -3.84 -1.65 -67.65
C GLU A 474 -4.35 -1.93 -66.23
N LEU A 475 -4.49 -3.21 -65.86
CA LEU A 475 -4.92 -3.61 -64.50
C LEU A 475 -3.93 -3.16 -63.43
N ILE A 476 -2.62 -3.22 -63.71
CA ILE A 476 -1.58 -2.77 -62.77
C ILE A 476 -1.56 -1.24 -62.69
N GLY A 477 -1.64 -0.53 -63.83
CA GLY A 477 -1.61 0.93 -63.85
C GLY A 477 -2.83 1.59 -63.17
N MET A 478 -3.98 0.93 -63.17
CA MET A 478 -5.19 1.42 -62.51
C MET A 478 -5.27 1.07 -61.01
N ALA A 479 -4.53 0.05 -60.56
CA ALA A 479 -4.44 -0.31 -59.14
C ALA A 479 -3.65 0.71 -58.30
N ASP A 480 -2.81 1.53 -58.94
CA ASP A 480 -2.07 2.63 -58.30
C ASP A 480 -2.90 3.93 -58.16
N MET A 481 -4.14 3.97 -58.71
CA MET A 481 -5.02 5.15 -58.70
C MET A 481 -6.28 5.02 -57.83
N SER A 482 -6.51 3.85 -57.19
CA SER A 482 -7.65 3.59 -56.30
C SER A 482 -7.19 3.28 -54.89
#